data_AF-A0AAU1X9P6-F1
#
_entry.id   AF-A0AAU1X9P6-F1
#
_cell.length_a   1.000
_cell.length_b   1.000
_cell.length_c   1.000
_cell.angle_alpha   90.00
_cell.angle_beta   90.00
_cell.angle_gamma   90.00
#
_symmetry.space_group_name_H-M   'P 1'
#
loop_
_entity.id
_entity.type
_entity.pdbx_description
1 polymer ?
#
loop_
_entity_poly.entity_id
_entity_poly.type
_entity_poly.pdbx_seq_one_letter_code
_entity_poly.pdbx_strand_id
1 'polypeptide(L)'
;MPGRTTRLTDRWLVPLVGTLLFWLLNVPTAAASCGSITYEGAPSPAPARAEPPGLPELPSHVCVSTLPDTASVAAAAAALAAATAHGIRLYRSGATPDTATAGTAGPDTERVIRALALQGHAPQRHLFPDTAALKARKGRPIYKDGSLKLKPSGHVRTMDHVDPACDRGTCTREVKPNKSTLPDHYCGDYATKFHDPADFVRAEAHLRAKVLKGSPDLVEATIEEIFGPGDHTARFEGYYVDPANPKSDDGSINLLPVDFRGGYISALYKQTPDSIWLRTMHPSPQDERHP
;
A
#
# COMPACT_ATOMS: atom_id res chain seq x y z
N MET A 1 5.36 -45.22 31.88
CA MET A 1 4.96 -43.79 31.79
C MET A 1 5.60 -43.17 30.53
N PRO A 2 4.94 -42.19 29.91
CA PRO A 2 4.15 -42.22 28.67
C PRO A 2 5.01 -42.07 27.38
N GLY A 3 4.57 -42.27 26.14
CA GLY A 3 3.27 -42.51 25.52
C GLY A 3 3.45 -42.23 24.03
N ARG A 4 3.61 -43.29 23.22
CA ARG A 4 4.01 -43.22 21.80
C ARG A 4 2.88 -43.72 20.92
N THR A 5 1.83 -42.91 20.75
CA THR A 5 0.70 -43.23 19.88
C THR A 5 0.14 -41.95 19.27
N THR A 6 0.53 -41.66 18.03
CA THR A 6 -0.25 -40.92 17.02
C THR A 6 0.68 -40.54 15.86
N ARG A 7 0.63 -41.26 14.72
CA ARG A 7 0.86 -40.73 13.34
C ARG A 7 0.42 -41.76 12.28
N LEU A 8 -0.75 -42.38 12.46
CA LEU A 8 -1.38 -43.23 11.44
C LEU A 8 -2.59 -42.57 10.77
N THR A 9 -3.03 -41.41 11.25
CA THR A 9 -4.23 -40.70 10.75
C THR A 9 -3.95 -39.75 9.58
N ASP A 10 -2.70 -39.33 9.34
CA ASP A 10 -2.37 -38.36 8.28
C ASP A 10 -2.32 -38.96 6.87
N ARG A 11 -2.27 -40.29 6.73
CA ARG A 11 -2.07 -40.93 5.43
C ARG A 11 -3.34 -41.12 4.60
N TRP A 12 -4.52 -40.96 5.21
CA TRP A 12 -5.81 -41.24 4.58
C TRP A 12 -6.70 -40.00 4.38
N LEU A 13 -6.43 -38.90 5.10
CA LEU A 13 -7.24 -37.67 5.03
C LEU A 13 -7.00 -36.87 3.74
N VAL A 14 -5.76 -36.87 3.22
CA VAL A 14 -5.39 -36.14 2.00
C VAL A 14 -6.07 -36.68 0.73
N PRO A 15 -6.11 -38.01 0.45
CA PRO A 15 -6.78 -38.50 -0.74
C PRO A 15 -8.30 -38.31 -0.69
N LEU A 16 -8.95 -38.43 0.48
CA LEU A 16 -10.40 -38.27 0.63
C LEU A 16 -10.89 -36.86 0.27
N VAL A 17 -10.18 -35.82 0.73
CA VAL A 17 -10.50 -34.42 0.41
C VAL A 17 -10.29 -34.14 -1.09
N GLY A 18 -9.27 -34.74 -1.72
CA GLY A 18 -9.02 -34.62 -3.15
C GLY A 18 -10.15 -35.20 -4.02
N THR A 19 -10.67 -36.37 -3.68
CA THR A 19 -11.80 -36.99 -4.41
C THR A 19 -13.11 -36.21 -4.26
N LEU A 20 -13.38 -35.62 -3.10
CA LEU A 20 -14.61 -34.84 -2.88
C LEU A 20 -14.59 -33.54 -3.71
N LEU A 21 -13.42 -32.90 -3.83
CA LEU A 21 -13.25 -31.67 -4.63
C LEU A 21 -13.41 -31.94 -6.14
N PHE A 22 -12.93 -33.09 -6.62
CA PHE A 22 -13.04 -33.47 -8.04
C PHE A 22 -14.49 -33.77 -8.47
N TRP A 23 -15.32 -34.28 -7.54
CA TRP A 23 -16.76 -34.48 -7.77
C TRP A 23 -17.54 -33.16 -7.75
N LEU A 24 -17.20 -32.23 -6.87
CA LEU A 24 -17.88 -30.92 -6.79
C LEU A 24 -17.60 -30.02 -8.00
N LEU A 25 -16.45 -30.20 -8.67
CA LEU A 25 -16.08 -29.40 -9.85
C LEU A 25 -16.65 -29.94 -11.19
N ASN A 26 -17.25 -31.14 -11.21
CA ASN A 26 -17.79 -31.75 -12.43
C ASN A 26 -19.32 -31.74 -12.51
N VAL A 27 -20.02 -30.98 -11.65
CA VAL A 27 -21.46 -30.83 -11.77
C VAL A 27 -21.77 -29.90 -12.95
N PRO A 28 -22.50 -30.36 -13.99
CA PRO A 28 -22.83 -29.52 -15.13
C PRO A 28 -23.73 -28.36 -14.67
N THR A 29 -23.28 -27.12 -14.88
CA THR A 29 -24.10 -25.92 -14.67
C THR A 29 -25.24 -25.91 -15.68
N ALA A 30 -26.48 -26.07 -15.20
CA ALA A 30 -27.66 -25.82 -16.00
C ALA A 30 -27.67 -24.34 -16.44
N ALA A 31 -27.59 -24.11 -17.75
CA ALA A 31 -27.63 -22.78 -18.32
C ALA A 31 -29.01 -22.14 -18.09
N ALA A 32 -29.08 -21.14 -17.22
CA ALA A 32 -30.24 -20.26 -17.14
C ALA A 32 -30.23 -19.37 -18.39
N SER A 33 -31.13 -19.65 -19.35
CA SER A 33 -31.32 -18.80 -20.52
C SER A 33 -32.12 -17.55 -20.12
N CYS A 34 -31.44 -16.42 -19.97
CA CYS A 34 -32.10 -15.12 -20.05
C CYS A 34 -32.16 -14.70 -21.53
N GLY A 35 -33.36 -14.44 -22.02
CA GLY A 35 -33.60 -14.04 -23.41
C GLY A 35 -32.83 -12.76 -23.77
N SER A 36 -32.30 -12.72 -24.99
CA SER A 36 -31.65 -11.54 -25.55
C SER A 36 -32.70 -10.50 -25.95
N ILE A 37 -32.58 -9.27 -25.44
CA ILE A 37 -33.31 -8.11 -25.95
C ILE A 37 -32.47 -7.48 -27.05
N THR A 38 -32.98 -7.46 -28.29
CA THR A 38 -32.44 -6.67 -29.39
C THR A 38 -32.97 -5.24 -29.32
N TYR A 39 -32.07 -4.26 -29.36
CA TYR A 39 -32.43 -2.85 -29.51
C TYR A 39 -32.38 -2.47 -31.00
N GLU A 40 -33.53 -2.06 -31.56
CA GLU A 40 -33.58 -1.32 -32.83
C GLU A 40 -33.14 0.12 -32.58
N GLY A 41 -32.19 0.60 -33.38
CA GLY A 41 -31.69 1.96 -33.32
C GLY A 41 -32.67 2.96 -33.93
N ALA A 42 -32.80 4.13 -33.30
CA ALA A 42 -33.43 5.31 -33.90
C ALA A 42 -32.66 6.59 -33.53
N PRO A 43 -32.74 7.63 -34.37
CA PRO A 43 -31.63 8.55 -34.62
C PRO A 43 -31.61 9.77 -33.69
N SER A 44 -30.43 10.40 -33.64
CA SER A 44 -30.14 11.65 -32.92
C SER A 44 -31.01 12.83 -33.40
N PRO A 45 -31.46 13.69 -32.48
CA PRO A 45 -31.09 15.11 -32.62
C PRO A 45 -30.87 15.84 -31.27
N ALA A 46 -30.26 17.03 -31.36
CA ALA A 46 -30.21 18.05 -30.32
C ALA A 46 -30.79 19.37 -30.88
N PRO A 47 -30.99 20.43 -30.08
CA PRO A 47 -31.59 20.50 -28.74
C PRO A 47 -32.71 21.57 -28.65
N ALA A 48 -33.70 21.41 -27.77
CA ALA A 48 -34.45 22.54 -27.21
C ALA A 48 -35.15 22.14 -25.90
N ARG A 49 -35.10 23.08 -24.96
CA ARG A 49 -35.56 23.02 -23.57
C ARG A 49 -37.07 23.25 -23.49
N ALA A 50 -37.82 22.29 -22.94
CA ALA A 50 -39.17 22.48 -22.41
C ALA A 50 -39.42 21.43 -21.30
N GLU A 51 -40.09 21.85 -20.23
CA GLU A 51 -40.49 21.01 -19.08
C GLU A 51 -41.31 19.78 -19.52
N PRO A 52 -41.07 18.59 -18.96
CA PRO A 52 -41.94 17.45 -19.19
C PRO A 52 -43.12 17.43 -18.21
N PRO A 53 -44.34 17.11 -18.68
CA PRO A 53 -45.48 16.77 -17.83
C PRO A 53 -45.36 15.32 -17.29
N GLY A 54 -46.19 15.03 -16.30
CA GLY A 54 -46.19 13.83 -15.44
C GLY A 54 -45.79 12.49 -16.07
N LEU A 55 -44.92 11.78 -15.36
CA LEU A 55 -44.51 10.40 -15.63
C LEU A 55 -45.70 9.43 -15.50
N PRO A 56 -45.89 8.48 -16.44
CA PRO A 56 -46.76 7.33 -16.24
C PRO A 56 -46.09 6.28 -15.33
N GLU A 57 -46.91 5.61 -14.52
CA GLU A 57 -46.50 4.50 -13.64
C GLU A 57 -45.87 3.35 -14.44
N LEU A 58 -44.69 2.91 -13.99
CA LEU A 58 -44.01 1.70 -14.47
C LEU A 58 -44.59 0.45 -13.77
N PRO A 59 -44.82 -0.67 -14.50
CA PRO A 59 -45.20 -1.93 -13.88
C PRO A 59 -44.03 -2.52 -13.08
N SER A 60 -44.33 -2.88 -11.83
CA SER A 60 -43.45 -3.57 -10.90
C SER A 60 -43.28 -5.05 -11.29
N HIS A 61 -42.26 -5.36 -12.07
CA HIS A 61 -41.79 -6.74 -12.20
C HIS A 61 -40.86 -7.10 -11.05
N VAL A 62 -41.40 -7.83 -10.08
CA VAL A 62 -40.65 -8.48 -9.01
C VAL A 62 -39.83 -9.62 -9.62
N CYS A 63 -38.51 -9.46 -9.70
CA CYS A 63 -37.60 -10.57 -9.89
C CYS A 63 -37.54 -11.38 -8.59
N VAL A 64 -38.10 -12.58 -8.59
CA VAL A 64 -37.87 -13.56 -7.53
C VAL A 64 -36.41 -14.01 -7.66
N SER A 65 -35.57 -13.52 -6.76
CA SER A 65 -34.23 -14.06 -6.56
C SER A 65 -34.37 -15.49 -6.04
N THR A 66 -33.97 -16.46 -6.84
CA THR A 66 -33.76 -17.83 -6.37
C THR A 66 -32.66 -17.81 -5.32
N LEU A 67 -32.95 -18.37 -4.15
CA LEU A 67 -31.98 -18.57 -3.08
C LEU A 67 -30.76 -19.33 -3.65
N PRO A 68 -29.53 -18.97 -3.24
CA PRO A 68 -28.34 -19.68 -3.71
C PRO A 68 -28.46 -21.16 -3.32
N ASP A 69 -28.26 -22.01 -4.32
CA ASP A 69 -28.30 -23.45 -4.15
C ASP A 69 -27.33 -23.84 -3.02
N THR A 70 -27.79 -24.64 -2.07
CA THR A 70 -27.07 -24.92 -0.81
C THR A 70 -25.65 -25.47 -1.04
N ALA A 71 -25.41 -26.08 -2.20
CA ALA A 71 -24.10 -26.51 -2.67
C ALA A 71 -23.09 -25.36 -2.86
N SER A 72 -23.54 -24.19 -3.33
CA SER A 72 -22.68 -23.02 -3.57
C SER A 72 -22.16 -22.39 -2.28
N VAL A 73 -22.99 -22.36 -1.23
CA VAL A 73 -22.63 -21.87 0.10
C VAL A 73 -21.62 -22.81 0.77
N ALA A 74 -21.81 -24.12 0.62
CA ALA A 74 -20.88 -25.11 1.16
C ALA A 74 -19.50 -25.05 0.48
N ALA A 75 -19.45 -24.85 -0.84
CA ALA A 75 -18.19 -24.72 -1.58
C ALA A 75 -17.42 -23.45 -1.16
N ALA A 76 -18.11 -22.32 -1.01
CA ALA A 76 -17.49 -21.07 -0.54
C ALA A 76 -16.95 -21.20 0.90
N ALA A 77 -17.70 -21.84 1.79
CA ALA A 77 -17.25 -22.09 3.16
C ALA A 77 -16.03 -23.02 3.22
N ALA A 78 -15.98 -24.07 2.39
CA ALA A 78 -14.85 -24.99 2.32
C ALA A 78 -13.58 -24.31 1.80
N ALA A 79 -13.70 -23.46 0.76
CA ALA A 79 -12.58 -22.69 0.23
C ALA A 79 -12.01 -21.71 1.28
N LEU A 80 -12.87 -21.04 2.03
CA LEU A 80 -12.48 -20.14 3.12
C LEU A 80 -11.77 -20.89 4.25
N ALA A 81 -12.29 -22.07 4.64
CA ALA A 81 -11.68 -22.91 5.67
C ALA A 81 -10.29 -23.43 5.24
N ALA A 82 -10.13 -23.83 3.97
CA ALA A 82 -8.86 -24.28 3.43
C ALA A 82 -7.81 -23.16 3.37
N ALA A 83 -8.21 -21.95 2.94
CA ALA A 83 -7.33 -20.78 2.94
C ALA A 83 -6.90 -20.39 4.36
N THR A 84 -7.84 -20.44 5.32
CA THR A 84 -7.56 -20.16 6.74
C THR A 84 -6.60 -21.18 7.34
N ALA A 85 -6.80 -22.48 7.07
CA ALA A 85 -5.90 -23.54 7.54
C ALA A 85 -4.49 -23.41 6.93
N HIS A 86 -4.40 -23.03 5.66
CA HIS A 86 -3.11 -22.77 5.01
C HIS A 86 -2.39 -21.57 5.63
N GLY A 87 -3.09 -20.46 5.87
CA GLY A 87 -2.54 -19.29 6.56
C GLY A 87 -2.04 -19.59 7.98
N ILE A 88 -2.79 -20.37 8.76
CA ILE A 88 -2.38 -20.81 10.10
C ILE A 88 -1.15 -21.72 10.04
N ARG A 89 -1.05 -22.57 9.01
CA ARG A 89 0.11 -23.46 8.83
C ARG A 89 1.37 -22.68 8.50
N LEU A 90 1.28 -21.68 7.60
CA LEU A 90 2.40 -20.79 7.30
C LEU A 90 2.85 -20.03 8.55
N TYR A 91 1.91 -19.47 9.30
CA TYR A 91 2.18 -18.77 10.57
C TYR A 91 2.85 -19.67 11.62
N ARG A 92 2.36 -20.91 11.81
CA ARG A 92 2.92 -21.85 12.80
C ARG A 92 4.25 -22.48 12.38
N SER A 93 4.54 -22.54 11.09
CA SER A 93 5.77 -23.17 10.59
C SER A 93 7.03 -22.35 10.89
N GLY A 94 6.90 -21.10 11.37
CA GLY A 94 8.06 -20.24 11.62
C GLY A 94 8.87 -19.98 10.36
N ALA A 95 8.28 -20.18 9.17
CA ALA A 95 8.87 -19.81 7.90
C ALA A 95 8.88 -18.28 7.82
N THR A 96 9.87 -17.66 8.49
CA THR A 96 10.31 -16.34 8.11
C THR A 96 10.82 -16.45 6.67
N PRO A 97 10.44 -15.56 5.76
CA PRO A 97 11.05 -15.49 4.44
C PRO A 97 12.45 -14.88 4.58
N ASP A 98 13.31 -15.52 5.36
CA ASP A 98 14.71 -15.13 5.52
C ASP A 98 15.54 -15.92 4.52
N THR A 99 15.48 -15.44 3.28
CA THR A 99 16.55 -15.39 2.26
C THR A 99 15.89 -15.15 0.91
N ALA A 100 15.12 -14.06 0.78
CA ALA A 100 14.88 -13.50 -0.54
C ALA A 100 16.14 -12.71 -0.91
N THR A 101 17.01 -13.33 -1.71
CA THR A 101 18.00 -12.61 -2.51
C THR A 101 17.29 -11.45 -3.22
N ALA A 102 17.85 -10.25 -3.18
CA ALA A 102 17.36 -9.08 -3.93
C ALA A 102 17.24 -9.45 -5.41
N GLY A 103 16.06 -9.85 -5.84
CA GLY A 103 15.87 -10.56 -7.09
C GLY A 103 14.39 -10.61 -7.41
N THR A 104 13.96 -9.64 -8.23
CA THR A 104 12.65 -9.55 -8.88
C THR A 104 11.45 -9.91 -7.98
N ALA A 105 10.76 -8.87 -7.52
CA ALA A 105 9.43 -8.98 -6.91
C ALA A 105 8.58 -10.05 -7.61
N GLY A 106 8.08 -11.03 -6.86
CA GLY A 106 7.17 -12.03 -7.41
C GLY A 106 5.89 -11.38 -7.95
N PRO A 107 5.11 -12.08 -8.80
CA PRO A 107 3.90 -11.54 -9.43
C PRO A 107 2.87 -11.01 -8.40
N ASP A 108 2.89 -11.54 -7.18
CA ASP A 108 2.06 -11.08 -6.08
C ASP A 108 2.50 -9.70 -5.55
N THR A 109 3.81 -9.48 -5.37
CA THR A 109 4.37 -8.20 -4.91
C THR A 109 4.04 -7.08 -5.89
N GLU A 110 4.22 -7.30 -7.18
CA GLU A 110 3.87 -6.29 -8.18
C GLU A 110 2.37 -5.97 -8.21
N ARG A 111 1.51 -6.99 -8.06
CA ARG A 111 0.06 -6.80 -8.00
C ARG A 111 -0.32 -5.93 -6.81
N VAL A 112 0.27 -6.21 -5.63
CA VAL A 112 0.05 -5.40 -4.42
C VAL A 112 0.52 -3.96 -4.65
N ILE A 113 1.70 -3.76 -5.22
CA ILE A 113 2.22 -2.42 -5.48
C ILE A 113 1.35 -1.64 -6.46
N ARG A 114 0.88 -2.28 -7.55
CA ARG A 114 -0.06 -1.65 -8.48
C ARG A 114 -1.35 -1.25 -7.78
N ALA A 115 -1.90 -2.09 -6.90
CA ALA A 115 -3.08 -1.76 -6.12
C ALA A 115 -2.83 -0.59 -5.15
N LEU A 116 -1.68 -0.56 -4.47
CA LEU A 116 -1.30 0.54 -3.58
C LEU A 116 -1.06 1.85 -4.33
N ALA A 117 -0.53 1.79 -5.55
CA ALA A 117 -0.33 2.95 -6.41
C ALA A 117 -1.66 3.61 -6.83
N LEU A 118 -2.79 2.88 -6.79
CA LEU A 118 -4.14 3.42 -7.03
C LEU A 118 -4.77 4.04 -5.78
N GLN A 119 -4.28 3.70 -4.58
CA GLN A 119 -4.79 4.20 -3.30
C GLN A 119 -4.24 5.58 -2.92
N GLY A 120 -3.10 5.96 -3.51
CA GLY A 120 -2.40 7.20 -3.19
C GLY A 120 -1.03 7.25 -3.84
N HIS A 121 -0.17 8.15 -3.35
CA HIS A 121 1.17 8.37 -3.90
C HIS A 121 2.29 7.67 -3.11
N ALA A 122 1.96 6.73 -2.21
CA ALA A 122 2.96 6.12 -1.33
C ALA A 122 4.07 5.39 -2.12
N PRO A 123 3.76 4.44 -3.04
CA PRO A 123 4.79 3.82 -3.86
C PRO A 123 5.52 4.82 -4.77
N GLN A 124 4.79 5.77 -5.36
CA GLN A 124 5.35 6.80 -6.24
C GLN A 124 6.35 7.70 -5.52
N ARG A 125 6.20 7.88 -4.21
CA ARG A 125 7.06 8.77 -3.41
C ARG A 125 8.17 8.10 -2.63
N HIS A 126 8.00 6.83 -2.30
CA HIS A 126 8.85 6.13 -1.35
C HIS A 126 9.30 4.76 -1.84
N LEU A 127 8.99 4.38 -3.07
CA LEU A 127 9.51 3.16 -3.69
C LEU A 127 10.13 3.44 -5.06
N PHE A 128 9.42 4.17 -5.92
CA PHE A 128 9.84 4.42 -7.29
C PHE A 128 10.79 5.58 -7.58
N PRO A 129 10.98 6.60 -6.70
CA PRO A 129 11.90 7.68 -7.04
C PRO A 129 13.31 7.18 -7.28
N ASP A 130 13.94 7.62 -8.37
CA ASP A 130 15.38 7.48 -8.49
C ASP A 130 16.10 8.38 -7.45
N THR A 131 17.41 8.20 -7.30
CA THR A 131 18.21 8.98 -6.35
C THR A 131 18.18 10.49 -6.65
N ALA A 132 18.11 10.88 -7.92
CA ALA A 132 18.09 12.29 -8.30
C ALA A 132 16.75 12.95 -7.91
N ALA A 133 15.62 12.30 -8.17
CA ALA A 133 14.29 12.71 -7.76
C ALA A 133 14.16 12.74 -6.23
N LEU A 134 14.72 11.75 -5.53
CA LEU A 134 14.73 11.72 -4.07
C LEU A 134 15.52 12.88 -3.46
N LYS A 135 16.71 13.19 -4.02
CA LYS A 135 17.51 14.35 -3.62
C LYS A 135 16.81 15.67 -3.94
N ALA A 136 16.23 15.80 -5.14
CA ALA A 136 15.47 16.99 -5.55
C ALA A 136 14.28 17.28 -4.63
N ARG A 137 13.67 16.24 -4.04
CA ARG A 137 12.59 16.37 -3.04
C ARG A 137 12.97 17.26 -1.86
N LYS A 138 14.26 17.31 -1.47
CA LYS A 138 14.73 18.18 -0.36
C LYS A 138 14.54 19.67 -0.63
N GLY A 139 14.50 20.08 -1.89
CA GLY A 139 14.40 21.48 -2.25
C GLY A 139 15.67 22.27 -1.88
N ARG A 140 15.50 23.56 -1.58
CA ARG A 140 16.61 24.52 -1.36
C ARG A 140 16.59 25.11 0.05
N PRO A 141 17.74 25.45 0.66
CA PRO A 141 17.82 25.99 2.00
C PRO A 141 17.25 27.41 2.02
N ILE A 142 16.55 27.75 3.10
CA ILE A 142 16.05 29.09 3.33
C ILE A 142 17.12 29.90 4.06
N TYR A 143 17.47 31.05 3.48
CA TYR A 143 18.28 32.08 4.11
C TYR A 143 17.41 33.29 4.45
N LYS A 144 17.66 33.93 5.58
CA LYS A 144 17.10 35.25 5.90
C LYS A 144 18.20 36.12 6.46
N ASP A 145 18.34 37.30 5.87
CA ASP A 145 19.38 38.28 6.20
C ASP A 145 20.79 37.66 6.15
N GLY A 146 21.04 36.84 5.11
CA GLY A 146 22.29 36.10 4.93
C GLY A 146 22.48 34.88 5.85
N SER A 147 21.61 34.69 6.85
CA SER A 147 21.73 33.59 7.81
C SER A 147 20.87 32.39 7.44
N LEU A 148 21.47 31.19 7.49
CA LEU A 148 20.78 29.92 7.31
C LEU A 148 19.67 29.75 8.35
N LYS A 149 18.48 29.31 7.94
CA LYS A 149 17.39 29.04 8.86
C LYS A 149 17.33 27.56 9.23
N LEU A 150 17.45 27.30 10.53
CA LEU A 150 17.33 25.97 11.10
C LEU A 150 15.95 25.77 11.76
N LYS A 151 15.55 24.51 11.89
CA LYS A 151 14.45 24.05 12.73
C LYS A 151 14.95 23.87 14.16
N PRO A 152 14.06 23.77 15.16
CA PRO A 152 14.47 23.43 16.53
C PRO A 152 15.26 22.12 16.64
N SER A 153 15.04 21.17 15.72
CA SER A 153 15.80 19.92 15.63
C SER A 153 17.28 20.12 15.27
N GLY A 154 17.63 21.23 14.62
CA GLY A 154 18.93 21.45 13.97
C GLY A 154 18.85 21.44 12.44
N HIS A 155 17.78 20.87 11.88
CA HIS A 155 17.67 20.61 10.45
C HIS A 155 17.50 21.91 9.69
N VAL A 156 18.06 21.96 8.48
CA VAL A 156 17.88 23.09 7.59
C VAL A 156 16.42 23.23 7.16
N ARG A 157 15.85 24.42 7.33
CA ARG A 157 14.55 24.76 6.73
C ARG A 157 14.73 24.90 5.23
N THR A 158 13.87 24.24 4.49
CA THR A 158 13.93 24.15 3.04
C THR A 158 12.63 24.64 2.39
N MET A 159 12.72 25.01 1.12
CA MET A 159 11.62 25.43 0.25
C MET A 159 11.76 24.80 -1.15
N ASP A 160 10.77 24.99 -2.01
CA ASP A 160 10.77 24.46 -3.39
C ASP A 160 10.95 22.94 -3.46
N HIS A 161 10.23 22.22 -2.59
CA HIS A 161 10.21 20.78 -2.59
C HIS A 161 9.61 20.23 -3.88
N VAL A 162 10.31 19.30 -4.50
CA VAL A 162 9.81 18.56 -5.66
C VAL A 162 9.09 17.30 -5.17
N ASP A 163 7.83 17.10 -5.53
CA ASP A 163 7.18 15.80 -5.32
C ASP A 163 7.81 14.81 -6.31
N PRO A 164 8.50 13.75 -5.83
CA PRO A 164 9.15 12.80 -6.72
C PRO A 164 8.16 11.99 -7.55
N ALA A 165 6.86 12.01 -7.24
CA ALA A 165 5.83 11.45 -8.12
C ALA A 165 5.59 12.30 -9.40
N CYS A 166 6.14 13.52 -9.48
CA CYS A 166 5.97 14.45 -10.61
C CYS A 166 6.78 14.08 -11.85
N ASP A 167 7.75 13.18 -11.76
CA ASP A 167 8.58 12.71 -12.90
C ASP A 167 7.76 12.00 -13.99
N ARG A 168 6.50 11.64 -13.69
CA ARG A 168 5.51 11.09 -14.64
C ARG A 168 4.62 12.14 -15.33
N GLY A 169 5.00 13.42 -15.26
CA GLY A 169 4.53 14.45 -16.18
C GLY A 169 3.23 15.18 -15.85
N THR A 170 2.65 15.03 -14.64
CA THR A 170 1.29 15.54 -14.37
C THR A 170 1.09 16.38 -13.09
N CYS A 171 2.13 16.84 -12.38
CA CYS A 171 1.92 17.66 -11.17
C CYS A 171 2.82 18.90 -11.09
N THR A 172 2.28 19.97 -10.48
CA THR A 172 2.93 21.27 -10.28
C THR A 172 4.14 21.16 -9.35
N ARG A 173 5.28 21.77 -9.72
CA ARG A 173 6.57 21.76 -9.00
C ARG A 173 6.56 22.43 -7.62
N GLU A 174 5.44 22.97 -7.17
CA GLU A 174 5.28 23.57 -5.85
C GLU A 174 4.33 22.75 -4.98
N VAL A 175 4.90 22.06 -3.99
CA VAL A 175 4.18 21.79 -2.74
C VAL A 175 3.93 23.17 -2.11
N LYS A 176 2.65 23.59 -2.01
CA LYS A 176 2.29 24.94 -1.54
C LYS A 176 2.99 25.27 -0.21
N PRO A 177 3.52 26.50 -0.02
CA PRO A 177 4.09 26.93 1.25
C PRO A 177 3.01 26.97 2.35
N ASN A 178 3.01 25.94 3.20
CA ASN A 178 2.54 25.87 4.59
C ASN A 178 1.44 26.86 5.05
N LYS A 179 0.30 26.95 4.32
CA LYS A 179 -0.88 27.73 4.74
C LYS A 179 -2.24 27.06 4.47
N SER A 180 -2.27 25.81 3.97
CA SER A 180 -3.52 25.08 3.79
C SER A 180 -3.66 24.06 4.92
N THR A 181 -4.84 24.04 5.54
CA THR A 181 -5.28 23.18 6.64
C THR A 181 -5.34 21.68 6.31
N LEU A 182 -4.72 21.25 5.21
CA LEU A 182 -4.54 19.85 4.83
C LEU A 182 -3.12 19.71 4.25
N PRO A 183 -2.23 18.88 4.84
CA PRO A 183 -0.84 18.76 4.40
C PRO A 183 -0.78 17.83 3.19
N ASP A 184 -1.35 18.27 2.07
CA ASP A 184 -1.20 17.56 0.81
C ASP A 184 0.24 17.82 0.31
N HIS A 185 1.11 16.86 0.66
CA HIS A 185 2.44 16.60 0.08
C HIS A 185 3.65 17.27 0.77
N TYR A 186 3.74 17.24 2.10
CA TYR A 186 4.92 17.74 2.81
C TYR A 186 6.19 16.87 2.59
N CYS A 187 7.36 17.52 2.54
CA CYS A 187 8.65 16.87 2.70
C CYS A 187 9.22 17.22 4.07
N GLY A 188 9.41 16.21 4.92
CA GLY A 188 10.01 16.37 6.24
C GLY A 188 11.51 16.67 6.22
N ASP A 189 12.14 16.42 7.36
CA ASP A 189 13.58 16.57 7.58
C ASP A 189 14.40 15.60 6.73
N TYR A 190 13.81 14.44 6.40
CA TYR A 190 14.40 13.40 5.56
C TYR A 190 13.63 13.21 4.24
N ALA A 191 14.33 12.86 3.17
CA ALA A 191 13.73 12.39 1.92
C ALA A 191 14.16 10.94 1.81
N THR A 192 13.23 10.03 2.04
CA THR A 192 13.53 8.61 2.23
C THR A 192 12.71 7.73 1.31
N LYS A 193 13.25 6.57 0.95
CA LYS A 193 12.56 5.54 0.18
C LYS A 193 13.04 4.13 0.58
N PHE A 194 12.27 3.15 0.19
CA PHE A 194 12.64 1.73 0.18
C PHE A 194 13.50 1.43 -1.05
N HIS A 195 14.49 0.55 -0.90
CA HIS A 195 15.27 0.01 -2.02
C HIS A 195 14.56 -1.14 -2.72
N ASP A 196 13.84 -1.98 -1.96
CA ASP A 196 13.19 -3.19 -2.49
C ASP A 196 11.65 -3.09 -2.42
N PRO A 197 10.95 -3.31 -3.55
CA PRO A 197 9.51 -3.54 -3.60
C PRO A 197 8.95 -4.52 -2.56
N ALA A 198 9.66 -5.63 -2.29
CA ALA A 198 9.24 -6.65 -1.33
C ALA A 198 9.27 -6.11 0.10
N ASP A 199 10.24 -5.26 0.44
CA ASP A 199 10.34 -4.64 1.76
C ASP A 199 9.22 -3.63 1.99
N PHE A 200 8.86 -2.87 0.95
CA PHE A 200 7.70 -1.98 0.99
C PHE A 200 6.42 -2.76 1.28
N VAL A 201 6.16 -3.85 0.55
CA VAL A 201 4.96 -4.68 0.77
C VAL A 201 4.96 -5.34 2.14
N ARG A 202 6.12 -5.82 2.62
CA ARG A 202 6.25 -6.40 3.97
C ARG A 202 5.92 -5.39 5.06
N ALA A 203 6.45 -4.17 4.95
CA ALA A 203 6.16 -3.09 5.89
C ALA A 203 4.67 -2.68 5.86
N GLU A 204 4.09 -2.56 4.66
CA GLU A 204 2.68 -2.24 4.48
C GLU A 204 1.77 -3.27 5.14
N ALA A 205 2.00 -4.56 4.89
CA ALA A 205 1.21 -5.63 5.48
C ALA A 205 1.28 -5.64 7.01
N HIS A 206 2.49 -5.41 7.57
CA HIS A 206 2.68 -5.33 9.02
C HIS A 206 1.91 -4.14 9.62
N LEU A 207 2.06 -2.95 9.06
CA LEU A 207 1.43 -1.72 9.57
C LEU A 207 -0.09 -1.74 9.37
N ARG A 208 -0.59 -2.27 8.24
CA ARG A 208 -2.02 -2.44 8.00
C ARG A 208 -2.66 -3.35 9.06
N ALA A 209 -1.97 -4.41 9.47
CA ALA A 209 -2.44 -5.28 10.54
C ALA A 209 -2.53 -4.56 11.90
N LYS A 210 -1.68 -3.53 12.15
CA LYS A 210 -1.80 -2.68 13.35
C LYS A 210 -3.04 -1.79 13.26
N VAL A 211 -3.31 -1.15 12.12
CA VAL A 211 -4.51 -0.32 11.91
C VAL A 211 -5.80 -1.13 12.09
N LEU A 212 -5.87 -2.32 11.50
CA LEU A 212 -7.04 -3.20 11.61
C LEU A 212 -7.34 -3.67 13.04
N LYS A 213 -6.39 -3.54 13.98
CA LYS A 213 -6.59 -3.82 15.42
C LYS A 213 -7.10 -2.60 16.21
N GLY A 214 -7.51 -1.52 15.53
CA GLY A 214 -8.03 -0.31 16.15
C GLY A 214 -6.96 0.74 16.47
N SER A 215 -5.82 0.71 15.77
CA SER A 215 -4.79 1.75 15.90
C SER A 215 -5.24 3.05 15.21
N PRO A 216 -4.66 4.22 15.56
CA PRO A 216 -4.93 5.48 14.87
C PRO A 216 -4.56 5.43 13.38
N ASP A 217 -4.99 6.45 12.63
CA ASP A 217 -4.67 6.61 11.21
C ASP A 217 -3.16 6.63 10.92
N LEU A 218 -2.36 7.15 11.85
CA LEU A 218 -0.90 7.12 11.80
C LEU A 218 -0.40 5.94 12.64
N VAL A 219 0.24 4.97 12.00
CA VAL A 219 0.87 3.83 12.68
C VAL A 219 2.36 3.78 12.42
N GLU A 220 3.09 3.38 13.45
CA GLU A 220 4.54 3.26 13.42
C GLU A 220 4.93 1.88 13.93
N ALA A 221 6.02 1.36 13.40
CA ALA A 221 6.68 0.16 13.89
C ALA A 221 8.19 0.33 13.68
N THR A 222 8.99 -0.18 14.60
CA THR A 222 10.45 -0.15 14.42
C THR A 222 10.82 -0.97 13.18
N ILE A 223 11.97 -0.65 12.59
CA ILE A 223 12.47 -1.42 11.45
C ILE A 223 12.68 -2.88 11.88
N GLU A 224 13.15 -3.11 13.10
CA GLU A 224 13.36 -4.44 13.67
C GLU A 224 12.05 -5.20 13.94
N GLU A 225 10.95 -4.51 14.31
CA GLU A 225 9.62 -5.13 14.43
C GLU A 225 9.13 -5.71 13.11
N ILE A 226 9.48 -5.08 11.98
CA ILE A 226 9.05 -5.48 10.64
C ILE A 226 9.98 -6.54 10.04
N PHE A 227 11.29 -6.32 10.13
CA PHE A 227 12.30 -7.11 9.42
C PHE A 227 13.02 -8.15 10.29
N GLY A 228 12.78 -8.14 11.61
CA GLY A 228 13.55 -8.94 12.57
C GLY A 228 14.78 -8.19 13.07
N PRO A 229 15.58 -8.78 13.98
CA PRO A 229 16.82 -8.16 14.44
C PRO A 229 17.89 -8.17 13.33
N GLY A 230 18.65 -7.08 13.18
CA GLY A 230 19.80 -7.03 12.28
C GLY A 230 20.13 -5.64 11.76
N ASP A 231 21.11 -5.58 10.84
CA ASP A 231 21.38 -4.37 10.07
C ASP A 231 20.41 -4.30 8.88
N HIS A 232 19.75 -3.17 8.75
CA HIS A 232 18.75 -2.90 7.73
C HIS A 232 19.05 -1.62 6.94
N THR A 233 20.25 -1.05 7.11
CA THR A 233 20.67 0.18 6.42
C THR A 233 20.56 0.04 4.90
N ALA A 234 20.91 -1.11 4.34
CA ALA A 234 20.81 -1.39 2.90
C ALA A 234 19.38 -1.51 2.34
N ARG A 235 18.35 -1.49 3.20
CA ARG A 235 16.93 -1.56 2.76
C ARG A 235 16.36 -0.19 2.40
N PHE A 236 17.03 0.88 2.82
CA PHE A 236 16.51 2.24 2.67
C PHE A 236 17.56 3.19 2.11
N GLU A 237 17.08 4.16 1.34
CA GLU A 237 17.87 5.31 0.92
C GLU A 237 17.29 6.55 1.57
N GLY A 238 18.14 7.47 2.05
CA GLY A 238 17.66 8.71 2.63
C GLY A 238 18.68 9.82 2.57
N TYR A 239 18.19 11.06 2.46
CA TYR A 239 19.02 12.27 2.48
C TYR A 239 18.42 13.38 3.33
N TYR A 240 19.30 14.16 3.95
CA TYR A 240 19.00 15.45 4.59
C TYR A 240 20.02 16.51 4.14
N VAL A 241 19.69 17.79 4.30
CA VAL A 241 20.60 18.89 3.94
C VAL A 241 21.64 19.05 5.04
N ASP A 242 22.92 19.13 4.68
CA ASP A 242 24.02 19.39 5.61
C ASP A 242 23.81 20.76 6.29
N PRO A 243 23.58 20.83 7.62
CA PRO A 243 23.40 22.10 8.29
C PRO A 243 24.71 22.90 8.47
N ALA A 244 25.87 22.24 8.43
CA ALA A 244 27.17 22.90 8.55
C ALA A 244 27.60 23.52 7.22
N ASN A 245 27.30 22.84 6.11
CA ASN A 245 27.65 23.30 4.78
C ASN A 245 26.52 23.01 3.78
N PRO A 246 25.39 23.73 3.80
CA PRO A 246 24.17 23.37 3.05
C PRO A 246 24.28 23.53 1.52
N LYS A 247 25.33 24.21 1.03
CA LYS A 247 25.48 24.55 -0.38
C LYS A 247 26.96 24.51 -0.77
N SER A 248 27.28 23.81 -1.86
CA SER A 248 28.62 23.79 -2.46
C SER A 248 28.93 25.08 -3.24
N ASP A 249 30.22 25.30 -3.53
CA ASP A 249 30.71 26.45 -4.28
C ASP A 249 30.06 26.58 -5.67
N ASP A 250 29.72 25.45 -6.29
CA ASP A 250 29.06 25.36 -7.61
C ASP A 250 27.56 25.68 -7.58
N GLY A 251 27.01 25.91 -6.40
CA GLY A 251 25.60 26.21 -6.22
C GLY A 251 24.72 25.03 -5.83
N SER A 252 25.25 23.80 -5.88
CA SER A 252 24.50 22.59 -5.57
C SER A 252 24.21 22.43 -4.08
N ILE A 253 23.15 21.67 -3.75
CA ILE A 253 22.75 21.39 -2.37
C ILE A 253 23.63 20.26 -1.83
N ASN A 254 24.25 20.47 -0.68
CA ASN A 254 24.98 19.40 -0.01
C ASN A 254 24.00 18.56 0.81
N LEU A 255 23.93 17.29 0.44
CA LEU A 255 23.04 16.31 1.05
C LEU A 255 23.85 15.21 1.69
N LEU A 256 23.56 14.92 2.95
CA LEU A 256 24.17 13.83 3.72
C LEU A 256 23.24 12.61 3.74
N PRO A 257 23.79 11.38 3.72
CA PRO A 257 22.99 10.16 3.80
C PRO A 257 22.38 9.99 5.19
N VAL A 258 21.16 9.45 5.24
CA VAL A 258 20.48 9.13 6.49
C VAL A 258 20.91 7.76 7.00
N ASP A 259 21.25 7.69 8.28
CA ASP A 259 21.45 6.47 9.04
C ASP A 259 20.13 6.02 9.68
N PHE A 260 19.64 4.85 9.29
CA PHE A 260 18.36 4.29 9.71
C PHE A 260 18.44 3.33 10.91
N ARG A 261 19.61 3.13 11.51
CA ARG A 261 19.74 2.23 12.68
C ARG A 261 18.85 2.69 13.84
N GLY A 262 18.07 1.77 14.40
CA GLY A 262 17.08 2.06 15.45
C GLY A 262 15.91 2.94 14.99
N GLY A 263 15.74 3.10 13.67
CA GLY A 263 14.64 3.84 13.06
C GLY A 263 13.32 3.07 13.04
N TYR A 264 12.34 3.69 12.41
CA TYR A 264 10.97 3.16 12.31
C TYR A 264 10.39 3.41 10.92
N ILE A 265 9.31 2.72 10.60
CA ILE A 265 8.49 3.00 9.42
C ILE A 265 7.17 3.57 9.88
N SER A 266 6.83 4.74 9.35
CA SER A 266 5.59 5.44 9.63
C SER A 266 4.66 5.34 8.41
N ALA A 267 3.42 4.90 8.65
CA ALA A 267 2.39 4.80 7.63
C ALA A 267 1.13 5.55 8.06
N LEU A 268 0.68 6.44 7.18
CA LEU A 268 -0.59 7.15 7.34
C LEU A 268 -1.64 6.46 6.46
N TYR A 269 -2.67 5.94 7.12
CA TYR A 269 -3.87 5.42 6.50
C TYR A 269 -4.98 6.46 6.55
N LYS A 270 -5.96 6.31 5.67
CA LYS A 270 -7.25 6.97 5.81
C LYS A 270 -8.32 5.90 5.88
N GLN A 271 -9.17 6.03 6.90
CA GLN A 271 -10.22 5.08 7.22
C GLN A 271 -11.58 5.70 6.89
N THR A 272 -12.44 4.92 6.24
CA THR A 272 -13.88 5.15 6.13
C THR A 272 -14.59 3.94 6.74
N PRO A 273 -15.91 4.01 7.01
CA PRO A 273 -16.64 2.84 7.52
C PRO A 273 -16.45 1.57 6.68
N ASP A 274 -16.25 1.72 5.36
CA ASP A 274 -16.20 0.62 4.41
C ASP A 274 -14.80 0.34 3.84
N SER A 275 -13.79 1.18 4.15
CA SER A 275 -12.48 1.06 3.50
C SER A 275 -11.32 1.62 4.31
N ILE A 276 -10.13 1.04 4.10
CA ILE A 276 -8.86 1.54 4.63
C ILE A 276 -7.86 1.59 3.48
N TRP A 277 -7.32 2.77 3.20
CA TRP A 277 -6.33 2.95 2.15
C TRP A 277 -5.06 3.63 2.65
N LEU A 278 -3.92 3.25 2.07
CA LEU A 278 -2.62 3.82 2.42
C LEU A 278 -2.43 5.18 1.74
N ARG A 279 -2.33 6.26 2.55
CA ARG A 279 -2.04 7.60 2.01
C ARG A 279 -0.55 7.78 1.72
N THR A 280 0.31 7.46 2.69
CA THR A 280 1.76 7.51 2.55
C THR A 280 2.43 6.54 3.52
N MET A 281 3.64 6.09 3.19
CA MET A 281 4.48 5.28 4.07
C MET A 281 5.94 5.61 3.79
N HIS A 282 6.74 5.82 4.84
CA HIS A 282 8.15 6.16 4.70
C HIS A 282 8.97 5.63 5.88
N PRO A 283 10.22 5.22 5.63
CA PRO A 283 11.17 4.96 6.71
C PRO A 283 11.69 6.27 7.29
N SER A 284 11.90 6.29 8.59
CA SER A 284 12.44 7.40 9.36
C SER A 284 13.62 6.89 10.20
N PRO A 285 14.69 7.69 10.35
CA PRO A 285 15.74 7.36 11.29
C PRO A 285 15.24 7.46 12.74
N GLN A 286 16.04 6.97 13.67
CA GLN A 286 15.81 7.26 15.08
C GLN A 286 15.84 8.78 15.31
N ASP A 287 14.96 9.28 16.18
CA ASP A 287 14.98 10.68 16.59
C ASP A 287 16.36 11.08 17.12
N GLU A 288 16.75 12.35 16.89
CA GLU A 288 18.04 12.93 17.29
C GLU A 288 19.29 12.30 16.67
N ARG A 289 19.15 11.28 15.80
CA ARG A 289 20.30 10.69 15.10
C ARG A 289 20.93 11.64 14.07
N HIS A 290 20.13 12.55 13.54
CA HIS A 290 20.55 13.58 12.57
C HIS A 290 20.06 14.96 13.02
N PRO A 291 20.84 16.02 12.73
CA PRO A 291 20.57 17.39 13.18
C PRO A 291 19.61 18.15 12.29
#